data_AF-A0A818QET3-F1
#
_entry.id   AF-A0A818QET3-F1
#
_cell.length_a   1.000
_cell.length_b   1.000
_cell.length_c   1.000
_cell.angle_alpha   90.00
_cell.angle_beta   90.00
_cell.angle_gamma   90.00
#
_symmetry.space_group_name_H-M   'P 1'
#
loop_
_entity.id
_entity.type
_entity.pdbx_description
1 polymer ?
#
loop_
_entity_poly.entity_id
_entity_poly.type
_entity_poly.pdbx_seq_one_letter_code
_entity_poly.pdbx_strand_id
1 'polypeptide(L)' 'LKAKVIENGFIFDSSWITRSLNENKAIESVLCGHSELLVIALNLIQEPVPKFIQIVKNLRVCGHCRK' A
#
# COMPACT_ATOMS: atom_id res chain seq x y z
N LEU A 1 1.82 -4.07 -10.53
CA LEU A 1 2.27 -3.91 -9.12
C LEU A 1 1.55 -4.90 -8.19
N LYS A 2 0.22 -4.82 -8.06
CA LYS A 2 -0.61 -5.72 -7.21
C LYS A 2 -0.20 -7.21 -7.26
N ALA A 3 -0.23 -7.82 -8.44
CA ALA A 3 0.11 -9.24 -8.60
C ALA A 3 1.52 -9.58 -8.10
N LYS A 4 2.49 -8.71 -8.40
CA LYS A 4 3.89 -8.89 -8.00
C LYS A 4 4.08 -8.77 -6.48
N VAL A 5 3.33 -7.88 -5.83
CA VAL A 5 3.37 -7.70 -4.37
C VAL A 5 2.82 -8.94 -3.65
N ILE A 6 1.72 -9.51 -4.15
CA ILE A 6 1.14 -10.76 -3.62
C ILE A 6 2.06 -11.95 -3.87
N GLU A 7 2.65 -12.06 -5.07
CA GLU A 7 3.62 -13.11 -5.42
C GLU A 7 4.86 -13.10 -4.50
N ASN A 8 5.25 -11.92 -4.01
CA ASN A 8 6.33 -11.76 -3.03
C ASN A 8 5.87 -11.95 -1.57
N GLY A 9 4.66 -12.47 -1.35
CA GLY A 9 4.16 -12.88 -0.03
C GLY A 9 3.46 -11.78 0.78
N PHE A 10 3.14 -10.63 0.18
CA PHE A 10 2.43 -9.57 0.88
C PHE A 10 0.94 -9.89 1.04
N ILE A 11 0.45 -9.91 2.27
CA ILE A 11 -0.95 -10.15 2.62
C ILE A 11 -1.61 -8.82 3.00
N PHE A 12 -2.71 -8.49 2.34
CA PHE A 12 -3.47 -7.29 2.64
C PHE A 12 -4.32 -7.48 3.89
N ASP A 13 -4.10 -6.64 4.91
CA ASP A 13 -4.94 -6.60 6.11
C ASP A 13 -6.15 -5.68 5.90
N SER A 14 -7.34 -6.28 5.91
CA SER A 14 -8.62 -5.59 5.74
C SER A 14 -9.23 -5.09 7.04
N SER A 15 -8.69 -5.45 8.20
CA SER A 15 -9.25 -5.09 9.52
C SER A 15 -9.31 -3.57 9.77
N TRP A 16 -8.47 -2.80 9.07
CA TRP A 16 -8.38 -1.34 9.19
C TRP A 16 -9.33 -0.57 8.27
N ILE A 17 -10.13 -1.28 7.47
CA ILE A 17 -11.06 -0.68 6.53
C ILE A 17 -12.34 -0.31 7.27
N THR A 18 -12.40 0.92 7.78
CA THR A 18 -13.54 1.43 8.56
C THR A 18 -14.70 1.93 7.70
N ARG A 19 -14.49 2.15 6.40
CA ARG A 19 -15.53 2.58 5.46
C ARG A 19 -15.90 1.41 4.55
N SER A 20 -17.19 1.09 4.45
CA SER A 20 -17.68 0.15 3.44
C SER A 20 -17.14 0.55 2.07
N LEU A 21 -16.32 -0.32 1.49
CA LEU A 21 -15.92 -0.17 0.10
C LEU A 21 -17.20 -0.35 -0.73
N ASN A 22 -17.41 0.51 -1.72
CA ASN A 22 -18.46 0.25 -2.71
C ASN A 22 -18.25 -1.16 -3.27
N GLU A 23 -19.33 -1.88 -3.56
CA GLU A 23 -19.32 -3.28 -4.02
C GLU A 23 -18.36 -3.51 -5.21
N ASN A 24 -18.12 -2.47 -6.01
CA ASN A 24 -17.24 -2.52 -7.18
C ASN A 24 -15.74 -2.36 -6.87
N LYS A 25 -15.33 -2.13 -5.61
CA LYS A 25 -13.92 -1.93 -5.22
C LYS A 25 -13.41 -3.09 -4.39
N ALA A 26 -12.54 -3.90 -4.99
CA ALA A 26 -11.78 -4.91 -4.26
C ALA A 26 -10.85 -4.25 -3.22
N ILE A 27 -10.83 -4.82 -2.01
CA ILE A 27 -9.96 -4.39 -0.89
C ILE A 27 -8.52 -4.21 -1.34
N GLU A 28 -7.98 -5.19 -2.06
CA GLU A 28 -6.61 -5.17 -2.55
C GLU A 28 -6.36 -3.99 -3.50
N SER A 29 -7.34 -3.59 -4.31
CA SER A 29 -7.20 -2.43 -5.21
C SER A 29 -7.22 -1.11 -4.46
N VAL A 30 -7.83 -1.07 -3.27
CA VAL A 30 -7.87 0.11 -2.40
C VAL A 30 -6.65 0.16 -1.49
N LEU A 31 -6.03 -0.96 -1.16
CA LEU A 31 -4.83 -1.01 -0.32
C LEU A 31 -3.53 -1.00 -1.13
N CYS A 32 -3.53 -1.57 -2.34
CA CYS A 32 -2.40 -1.55 -3.25
C CYS A 32 -2.17 -0.11 -3.76
N GLY A 33 -1.05 0.50 -3.37
CA GLY A 33 -0.74 1.91 -3.64
C GLY A 33 -0.89 2.83 -2.43
N HIS A 34 -1.41 2.32 -1.31
CA HIS A 34 -1.61 3.11 -0.09
C HIS A 34 -0.61 2.79 1.03
N SER A 35 0.23 1.75 0.93
CA SER A 35 1.25 1.48 1.95
C SER A 35 2.49 2.35 1.73
N GLU A 36 2.72 3.32 2.63
CA GLU A 36 3.93 4.17 2.64
C GLU A 36 5.17 3.30 2.85
N LEU A 37 5.06 2.34 3.77
CA LEU A 37 6.13 1.41 4.11
C LEU A 37 6.55 0.58 2.91
N LEU A 38 5.62 0.07 2.09
CA LEU A 38 5.97 -0.66 0.88
C LEU A 38 6.69 0.23 -0.13
N VAL A 39 6.24 1.46 -0.32
CA VAL A 39 6.86 2.40 -1.27
C VAL A 39 8.30 2.74 -0.83
N ILE A 40 8.49 3.01 0.46
CA ILE A 40 9.82 3.30 1.02
C ILE A 40 10.72 2.07 0.94
N ALA A 41 10.26 0.89 1.38
CA ALA A 41 11.04 -0.34 1.35
C ALA A 41 11.45 -0.71 -0.09
N LEU A 42 10.53 -0.60 -1.05
CA LEU A 42 10.82 -0.90 -2.44
C LEU A 42 11.87 0.05 -3.01
N ASN A 43 11.77 1.35 -2.70
CA ASN A 43 12.74 2.34 -3.14
C ASN A 43 14.13 2.07 -2.56
N LEU A 44 14.22 1.74 -1.26
CA LEU A 44 15.48 1.38 -0.61
C LEU A 44 16.12 0.12 -1.19
N ILE A 45 15.32 -0.87 -1.60
CA ILE A 45 15.82 -2.13 -2.16
C ILE A 45 16.20 -1.98 -3.63
N GLN A 46 15.43 -1.24 -4.42
CA GLN A 46 15.58 -1.19 -5.87
C GLN A 46 16.47 -0.06 -6.38
N GLU A 47 16.56 1.05 -5.65
CA GLU A 47 17.31 2.22 -6.12
C GLU A 47 18.69 2.29 -5.45
N PRO A 48 19.79 2.14 -6.19
CA PRO A 48 21.13 2.24 -5.64
C PRO A 48 21.52 3.70 -5.29
N VAL A 49 20.75 4.69 -5.77
CA VAL A 49 20.95 6.12 -5.51
C VAL A 49 19.73 6.68 -4.81
N PRO A 50 19.89 7.48 -3.74
CA PRO A 50 18.76 8.10 -3.05
C PRO A 50 17.90 8.92 -3.99
N LYS A 51 16.61 8.58 -4.07
CA LYS A 51 15.63 9.27 -4.92
C LYS A 51 14.51 9.84 -4.06
N PHE A 52 14.14 11.08 -4.32
CA PHE A 52 12.97 11.67 -3.69
C PHE A 52 11.71 10.92 -4.11
N ILE A 53 10.90 10.52 -3.13
CA ILE A 53 9.62 9.88 -3.34
C ILE A 53 8.52 10.80 -2.79
N GLN A 54 7.54 11.12 -3.63
CA GLN A 54 6.35 11.83 -3.20
C GLN A 54 5.18 10.84 -3.11
N ILE A 55 4.57 10.77 -1.93
CA ILE A 55 3.46 9.85 -1.67
C ILE A 55 2.20 10.69 -1.44
N VAL A 56 1.19 10.54 -2.29
CA VAL A 56 -0.10 11.23 -2.18
C VAL A 56 -1.17 10.21 -1.81
N LYS A 57 -1.89 10.45 -0.71
CA LYS A 57 -2.91 9.52 -0.20
C LYS A 57 -4.19 10.24 0.18
N ASN A 58 -5.31 9.68 -0.28
CA ASN A 58 -6.67 10.15 0.05
C ASN A 58 -7.36 9.28 1.12
N LEU A 59 -6.69 8.24 1.64
CA LEU A 59 -7.21 7.35 2.68
C LEU A 59 -6.45 7.58 3.99
N ARG A 60 -7.19 7.89 5.06
CA ARG A 60 -6.65 8.21 6.41
C ARG A 60 -6.48 6.98 7.32
N VAL A 61 -6.91 5.80 6.90
CA VAL A 61 -7.02 4.62 7.77
C VAL A 61 -6.46 3.41 7.01
N CYS A 62 -5.15 3.20 7.17
CA CYS A 62 -4.45 2.00 6.72
C CYS A 62 -3.51 1.62 7.87
N GLY A 63 -3.54 0.38 8.35
CA GLY A 63 -2.68 -0.08 9.46
C GLY A 63 -1.19 -0.03 9.13
N HIS A 64 -0.84 0.08 7.85
CA HIS A 64 0.53 0.33 7.37
C HIS A 64 0.91 1.82 7.30
N CYS A 65 -0.02 2.73 7.62
CA CYS A 65 0.14 4.19 7.47
C CYS A 65 0.06 4.92 8.82
N ARG A 66 -0.70 4.39 9.78
CA ARG A 66 -0.72 4.85 11.18
C ARG A 66 -0.30 3.72 12.10
N LYS A 67 0.60 4.02 13.02
CA LYS A 67 0.69 3.31 14.31
C LYS A 67 -0.17 4.07 15.32
#